data_AF-A0A349P8A6-F1
#
_entry.id   AF-A0A349P8A6-F1
#
_cell.length_a   1.000
_cell.length_b   1.000
_cell.length_c   1.000
_cell.angle_alpha   90.00
_cell.angle_beta   90.00
_cell.angle_gamma   90.00
#
_symmetry.space_group_name_H-M   'P 1'
#
loop_
_entity.id
_entity.type
_entity.pdbx_description
1 polymer ?
#
loop_
_entity_poly.entity_id
_entity_poly.type
_entity_poly.pdbx_seq_one_letter_code
_entity_poly.pdbx_strand_id
1 'polypeptide(L)'
;MKWTVNEWLTEGYRASKTGALNAYIYRALKWPDFYNNGAPAYEVKYSGATIALIRFEGKGATVKTLAAAARFPEINDLDLVEIALWVSKLRGACSSPN
;
A
#
# COMPACT_ATOMS: atom_id res chain seq x y z
N MET A 1 -14.44 -4.95 -7.70
CA MET A 1 -13.61 -4.98 -8.93
C MET A 1 -12.17 -5.16 -8.46
N LYS A 2 -11.41 -6.11 -9.02
CA LYS A 2 -10.15 -6.57 -8.41
C LYS A 2 -8.95 -5.70 -8.83
N TRP A 3 -8.28 -5.07 -7.88
CA TRP A 3 -6.90 -4.61 -8.07
C TRP A 3 -5.98 -5.81 -8.19
N THR A 4 -5.06 -5.75 -9.15
CA THR A 4 -3.97 -6.71 -9.28
C THR A 4 -2.69 -6.06 -8.77
N VAL A 5 -2.11 -6.62 -7.72
CA VAL A 5 -0.86 -6.10 -7.15
C VAL A 5 0.27 -7.07 -7.44
N ASN A 6 1.35 -6.56 -8.02
CA ASN A 6 2.58 -7.32 -8.26
C ASN A 6 3.76 -6.60 -7.63
N GLU A 7 4.76 -7.36 -7.21
CA GLU A 7 6.06 -6.79 -6.85
C GLU A 7 6.74 -6.27 -8.12
N TRP A 8 7.21 -5.02 -8.07
CA TRP A 8 7.85 -4.34 -9.20
C TRP A 8 9.32 -4.00 -8.91
N LEU A 9 9.63 -3.75 -7.64
CA LEU A 9 10.97 -3.49 -7.10
C LEU A 9 11.09 -4.23 -5.76
N THR A 10 12.31 -4.43 -5.26
CA THR A 10 12.52 -4.99 -3.92
C THR A 10 11.77 -4.15 -2.88
N GLU A 11 10.79 -4.76 -2.20
CA GLU A 11 9.88 -4.08 -1.25
C GLU A 11 9.06 -2.94 -1.87
N GLY A 12 8.87 -2.94 -3.19
CA GLY A 12 8.06 -1.98 -3.94
C GLY A 12 7.02 -2.70 -4.80
N TYR A 13 5.76 -2.31 -4.66
CA TYR A 13 4.64 -2.98 -5.34
C TYR A 13 3.95 -2.03 -6.32
N ARG A 14 3.36 -2.60 -7.36
CA ARG A 14 2.50 -1.89 -8.31
C ARG A 14 1.12 -2.51 -8.27
N ALA A 15 0.12 -1.69 -7.97
CA ALA A 15 -1.28 -2.04 -8.04
C ALA A 15 -1.89 -1.47 -9.33
N SER A 16 -2.49 -2.34 -10.12
CA SER A 16 -3.12 -2.00 -11.40
C SER A 16 -4.60 -2.36 -11.35
N LYS A 17 -5.47 -1.45 -11.80
CA LYS A 17 -6.91 -1.69 -12.01
C LYS A 17 -7.24 -1.57 -13.50
N THR A 18 -8.32 -2.21 -13.93
CA THR A 18 -8.86 -2.07 -15.29
C THR A 18 -9.09 -0.58 -15.61
N GLY A 19 -8.71 -0.13 -16.82
CA GLY A 19 -8.85 1.28 -17.21
C GLY A 19 -7.62 2.16 -16.96
N ALA A 20 -6.41 1.59 -16.96
CA ALA A 20 -5.12 2.28 -16.85
C ALA A 20 -4.84 2.97 -15.49
N LEU A 21 -5.62 2.67 -14.45
CA LEU A 21 -5.36 3.17 -13.11
C LEU A 21 -4.20 2.38 -12.50
N ASN A 22 -3.11 3.09 -12.20
CA ASN A 22 -1.91 2.52 -11.60
C ASN A 22 -1.59 3.25 -10.30
N ALA A 23 -1.52 2.50 -9.21
CA ALA A 23 -0.99 2.95 -7.94
C ALA A 23 0.35 2.25 -7.66
N TYR A 24 1.29 2.97 -7.08
CA TYR A 24 2.61 2.49 -6.75
C TYR A 24 2.78 2.52 -5.24
N ILE A 25 3.24 1.41 -4.68
CA ILE A 25 3.39 1.22 -3.25
C ILE A 25 4.87 1.12 -2.95
N TYR A 26 5.38 2.03 -2.14
CA TYR A 26 6.80 2.09 -1.79
C TYR A 26 6.97 1.96 -0.29
N ARG A 27 8.08 1.37 0.16
CA ARG A 27 8.43 1.39 1.57
C ARG A 27 8.60 2.84 2.04
N ALA A 28 7.86 3.22 3.07
CA ALA A 28 7.89 4.55 3.65
C ALA A 28 9.12 4.67 4.57
N LEU A 29 9.93 5.71 4.37
CA LEU A 29 11.06 6.04 5.24
C LEU A 29 10.64 6.92 6.43
N LYS A 30 9.50 7.60 6.34
CA LYS A 30 8.96 8.49 7.38
C LYS A 30 7.48 8.18 7.62
N TRP A 31 7.18 7.51 8.72
CA TRP A 31 5.83 7.51 9.30
C TRP A 31 5.74 8.69 10.28
N PRO A 32 4.61 9.42 10.36
CA PRO A 32 4.44 10.44 11.40
C PRO A 32 4.59 9.80 12.78
N ASP A 33 5.39 10.44 13.64
CA ASP A 33 6.01 10.08 14.95
C ASP A 33 5.32 9.11 15.92
N PHE A 34 4.10 8.64 15.65
CA PHE A 34 3.33 7.80 16.56
C PHE A 34 3.88 6.38 16.75
N TYR A 35 4.78 5.91 15.89
CA TYR A 35 5.27 4.54 15.93
C TYR A 35 6.77 4.42 15.61
N ASN A 36 7.61 4.55 16.64
CA ASN A 36 9.06 4.32 16.57
C ASN A 36 9.45 2.83 16.49
N ASN A 37 8.49 1.92 16.55
CA ASN A 37 8.76 0.48 16.46
C ASN A 37 8.86 0.09 14.98
N GLY A 38 10.02 -0.46 14.59
CA GLY A 38 10.50 -0.77 13.23
C GLY A 38 9.67 -1.72 12.35
N ALA A 39 8.36 -1.70 12.48
CA ALA A 39 7.42 -2.32 11.55
C ALA A 39 7.47 -1.58 10.19
N PRO A 40 7.55 -2.30 9.06
CA PRO A 40 7.62 -1.69 7.76
C PRO A 40 6.31 -0.99 7.42
N ALA A 41 6.45 0.31 7.12
CA ALA A 41 5.40 1.14 6.58
C ALA A 41 5.55 1.26 5.06
N TYR A 42 4.44 1.54 4.39
CA TYR A 42 4.36 1.72 2.96
C TYR A 42 3.51 2.95 2.61
N GLU A 43 3.91 3.67 1.58
CA GLU A 43 3.16 4.78 1.01
C GLU A 43 2.50 4.33 -0.29
N VAL A 44 1.22 4.66 -0.46
CA VAL A 44 0.49 4.45 -1.72
C VAL A 44 0.51 5.74 -2.50
N LYS A 45 1.19 5.73 -3.64
CA LYS A 45 1.27 6.83 -4.59
C LYS A 45 0.38 6.59 -5.79
N TYR A 46 -0.43 7.58 -6.12
CA TYR A 46 -1.31 7.54 -7.27
C TYR A 46 -1.23 8.88 -8.01
N SER A 47 -1.06 8.84 -9.32
CA SER A 47 -0.87 10.03 -10.16
C SER A 47 0.20 11.01 -9.61
N GLY A 48 1.29 10.46 -9.05
CA GLY A 48 2.39 11.23 -8.46
C GLY A 48 2.15 11.77 -7.04
N ALA A 49 0.95 11.62 -6.48
CA ALA A 49 0.61 12.06 -5.13
C ALA A 49 0.53 10.88 -4.15
N THR A 50 1.04 11.04 -2.92
CA THR A 50 0.81 10.05 -1.85
C THR A 50 -0.61 10.20 -1.33
N ILE A 51 -1.44 9.18 -1.56
CA ILE A 51 -2.87 9.19 -1.22
C ILE A 51 -3.17 8.41 0.06
N ALA A 52 -2.33 7.45 0.43
CA ALA A 52 -2.52 6.66 1.64
C ALA A 52 -1.21 6.15 2.20
N LEU A 53 -1.27 5.73 3.46
CA LEU A 53 -0.20 5.11 4.20
C LEU A 53 -0.68 3.76 4.74
N ILE A 54 0.13 2.72 4.58
CA ILE A 54 -0.16 1.36 5.03
C ILE A 54 0.91 0.94 6.03
N ARG A 55 0.51 0.43 7.18
CA ARG A 55 1.42 -0.14 8.18
C ARG A 55 0.98 -1.54 8.53
N PHE A 56 1.93 -2.47 8.58
CA PHE A 56 1.66 -3.86 8.93
C PHE A 56 2.09 -4.12 10.37
N GLU A 57 1.18 -4.60 11.19
CA GLU A 57 1.41 -4.95 12.59
C GLU A 57 0.99 -6.41 12.83
N GLY A 58 1.98 -7.31 12.88
CA GLY A 58 1.72 -8.75 12.97
C GLY A 58 0.96 -9.28 11.75
N LYS A 59 -0.24 -9.82 11.99
CA LYS A 59 -1.16 -10.29 10.93
C LYS A 59 -2.13 -9.22 10.44
N GLY A 60 -2.11 -8.01 11.02
CA GLY A 60 -2.99 -6.91 10.70
C GLY A 60 -2.34 -5.86 9.80
N ALA A 61 -3.18 -5.07 9.12
CA ALA A 61 -2.76 -3.91 8.35
C ALA A 61 -3.62 -2.70 8.73
N THR A 62 -2.96 -1.59 9.04
CA THR A 62 -3.59 -0.29 9.29
C THR A 62 -3.42 0.56 8.04
N VAL A 63 -4.54 0.99 7.46
CA VAL A 63 -4.57 1.87 6.28
C VAL A 63 -5.04 3.24 6.72
N LYS A 64 -4.27 4.27 6.41
CA LYS A 64 -4.59 5.67 6.69
C LYS A 64 -4.63 6.45 5.39
N THR A 65 -5.83 6.84 4.99
CA THR A 65 -6.07 7.71 3.83
C THR A 65 -5.60 9.14 4.14
N LEU A 66 -4.93 9.78 3.21
CA LEU A 66 -4.44 11.16 3.31
C LEU A 66 -5.40 12.11 2.60
N ALA A 67 -5.35 13.40 2.96
CA ALA A 67 -6.18 14.43 2.34
C ALA A 67 -6.02 14.52 0.81
N ALA A 68 -4.86 14.12 0.27
CA ALA A 68 -4.62 14.07 -1.16
C ALA A 68 -5.51 13.05 -1.90
N ALA A 69 -5.99 11.99 -1.22
CA ALA A 69 -6.90 11.02 -1.80
C ALA A 69 -8.24 11.64 -2.22
N ALA A 70 -8.68 12.71 -1.56
CA ALA A 70 -9.92 13.41 -1.90
C ALA A 70 -9.94 13.97 -3.34
N ARG A 71 -8.77 14.07 -3.99
CA ARG A 71 -8.64 14.50 -5.39
C ARG A 71 -8.89 13.37 -6.40
N PHE A 72 -9.01 12.13 -5.93
CA PHE A 72 -9.08 10.92 -6.75
C PHE A 72 -10.27 10.05 -6.35
N PRO A 73 -11.52 10.45 -6.68
CA PRO A 73 -12.73 9.72 -6.31
C PRO A 73 -12.82 8.31 -6.93
N GLU A 74 -11.97 8.00 -7.90
CA GLU A 74 -11.87 6.67 -8.50
C GLU A 74 -11.14 5.63 -7.62
N ILE A 75 -10.49 6.08 -6.54
CA ILE A 75 -9.87 5.23 -5.52
C ILE A 75 -10.55 5.49 -4.18
N ASN A 76 -11.30 4.51 -3.69
CA ASN A 76 -11.99 4.58 -2.41
C ASN A 76 -11.20 3.87 -1.29
N ASP A 77 -11.62 4.05 -0.04
CA ASP A 77 -10.99 3.38 1.10
C ASP A 77 -10.99 1.84 0.96
N LEU A 78 -12.04 1.27 0.36
CA LEU A 78 -12.10 -0.17 0.07
C LEU A 78 -10.98 -0.61 -0.88
N ASP A 79 -10.70 0.18 -1.92
CA ASP A 79 -9.61 -0.10 -2.86
C ASP A 79 -8.25 -0.08 -2.13
N LEU A 80 -8.04 0.88 -1.23
CA LEU A 80 -6.81 0.99 -0.43
C LEU A 80 -6.63 -0.21 0.52
N VAL A 81 -7.71 -0.69 1.12
CA VAL A 81 -7.69 -1.91 1.97
C VAL A 81 -7.37 -3.15 1.13
N GLU A 82 -7.96 -3.30 -0.05
CA GLU A 82 -7.63 -4.41 -0.97
C GLU A 82 -6.15 -4.39 -1.37
N ILE A 83 -5.59 -3.22 -1.68
CA ILE A 83 -4.16 -3.04 -1.97
C ILE A 83 -3.31 -3.46 -0.77
N ALA A 84 -3.67 -3.04 0.46
CA ALA A 84 -2.96 -3.40 1.67
C ALA A 84 -2.98 -4.92 1.94
N LEU A 85 -4.11 -5.58 1.74
CA LEU A 85 -4.22 -7.04 1.88
C LEU A 85 -3.32 -7.78 0.88
N TRP A 86 -3.31 -7.33 -0.37
CA TRP A 86 -2.43 -7.89 -1.39
C TRP A 86 -0.95 -7.72 -1.04
N VAL A 87 -0.54 -6.53 -0.61
CA VAL A 87 0.82 -6.27 -0.16
C VAL A 87 1.17 -7.15 1.05
N SER A 88 0.26 -7.32 2.01
CA SER A 88 0.45 -8.25 3.13
C SER A 88 0.71 -9.68 2.67
N LYS A 89 -0.05 -10.14 1.67
CA LYS A 89 0.09 -11.49 1.10
C LYS A 89 1.43 -11.67 0.40
N LEU A 90 1.85 -10.69 -0.40
CA LEU A 90 3.13 -10.74 -1.12
C LEU A 90 4.32 -10.71 -0.13
N ARG A 91 4.23 -9.87 0.91
CA ARG A 91 5.22 -9.84 1.99
C ARG A 91 5.31 -11.18 2.73
N GLY A 92 4.16 -11.78 3.06
CA GLY A 92 4.10 -13.09 3.72
C GLY A 92 4.68 -14.21 2.85
N ALA A 93 4.42 -14.19 1.54
CA ALA A 93 4.98 -15.16 0.60
C ALA A 93 6.51 -15.05 0.44
N CYS A 94 7.05 -13.83 0.52
CA CYS A 94 8.49 -13.58 0.51
C CYS A 94 9.19 -13.99 1.83
N SER A 95 8.42 -14.17 2.92
CA SER A 95 8.93 -14.46 4.27
C SER A 95 8.95 -15.96 4.62
N SER A 96 8.62 -16.85 3.69
CA SER A 96 8.70 -18.30 3.90
C SER A 96 10.10 -18.81 3.50
N PRO A 97 11.01 -19.08 4.44
CA PRO A 97 12.16 -19.93 4.13
C PRO A 97 11.66 -21.37 3.98
N ASN A 98 12.06 -22.03 2.89
CA ASN A 98 12.14 -23.50 2.87
C ASN A 98 13.18 -23.98 3.88
#